data_AF-A0A7M3Y121-F1
#
_entry.id   AF-A0A7M3Y121-F1
#
_cell.length_a   1.000
_cell.length_b   1.000
_cell.length_c   1.000
_cell.angle_alpha   90.00
_cell.angle_beta   90.00
_cell.angle_gamma   90.00
#
_symmetry.space_group_name_H-M   'P 1'
#
loop_
_entity.id
_entity.type
_entity.pdbx_description
1 polymer ?
#
loop_
_entity_poly.entity_id
_entity_poly.type
_entity_poly.pdbx_seq_one_letter_code
_entity_poly.pdbx_strand_id
1 'polypeptide(L)'
;RFFAELGRTRPEQTFAMDDAMNYVLRKPVGVVGLISPWNLPLYLLTWKVAPALLMGNAIVAKPSEITPLTAHRFSELAHEAGLPAGLLNVLHGLGPEVGQPIVEHPRIAAISFTGGTATGRIVAATAAPMFKKLSLELGGKNATVILEDADLDTVVPGVVRAGFLNSGQICLCGSRVLVHASLYDAFVPRFVEAVEAFGIGPVISANHREKVEGYLALALEEGGQILTGGTRGEGTGFHLTPAVIAGLSPESRCATEEIFGPVVTVHAFETEEEALAIANGTEYGLAGSVWTGDPERGRRFAALMDTGMVWVNTWLHRDLRVPFGGVKHSGVGREGGEWSLGFFSEAVNICVADET
;
A
#
# COMPACT_ATOMS: atom_id res chain seq x y z
N ARG A 1 -1.21 12.87 15.49
CA ARG A 1 -0.51 14.18 15.56
C ARG A 1 -0.63 14.94 14.25
N PHE A 2 -0.09 14.44 13.14
CA PHE A 2 -0.20 15.08 11.82
C PHE A 2 -1.62 15.55 11.47
N PHE A 3 -2.63 14.67 11.46
CA PHE A 3 -4.00 15.05 11.13
C PHE A 3 -4.61 16.07 12.10
N ALA A 4 -4.28 15.99 13.40
CA ALA A 4 -4.73 17.00 14.36
C ALA A 4 -4.17 18.39 14.02
N GLU A 5 -2.92 18.46 13.57
CA GLU A 5 -2.30 19.71 13.16
C GLU A 5 -2.83 20.22 11.81
N LEU A 6 -3.00 19.31 10.84
CA LEU A 6 -3.65 19.61 9.57
C LEU A 6 -5.03 20.21 9.80
N GLY A 7 -5.80 19.69 10.74
CA GLY A 7 -7.11 20.23 11.12
C GLY A 7 -7.07 21.66 11.66
N ARG A 8 -6.03 22.03 12.42
CA ARG A 8 -5.88 23.39 12.99
C ARG A 8 -5.38 24.41 12.00
N THR A 9 -4.57 23.97 11.04
CA THR A 9 -3.81 24.85 10.14
C THR A 9 -4.40 24.93 8.74
N ARG A 10 -5.45 24.15 8.43
CA ARG A 10 -6.06 24.14 7.11
C ARG A 10 -6.67 25.52 6.79
N PRO A 11 -6.26 26.17 5.68
CA PRO A 11 -6.87 27.42 5.26
C PRO A 11 -8.33 27.20 4.83
N GLU A 12 -9.14 28.24 4.96
CA GLU A 12 -10.44 28.29 4.33
C GLU A 12 -10.28 28.34 2.80
N GLN A 13 -11.18 27.67 2.08
CA GLN A 13 -11.17 27.65 0.62
C GLN A 13 -12.22 28.65 0.12
N THR A 14 -11.75 29.84 -0.28
CA THR A 14 -12.58 30.92 -0.82
C THR A 14 -12.20 31.26 -2.25
N PHE A 15 -13.20 31.61 -3.07
CA PHE A 15 -13.02 31.94 -4.47
C PHE A 15 -13.88 33.16 -4.82
N ALA A 16 -13.23 34.29 -5.08
CA ALA A 16 -13.88 35.55 -5.42
C ALA A 16 -14.37 35.57 -6.87
N MET A 17 -15.53 36.18 -7.07
CA MET A 17 -16.08 36.60 -8.35
C MET A 17 -16.29 38.13 -8.33
N ASP A 18 -16.70 38.71 -9.46
CA ASP A 18 -16.92 40.16 -9.56
C ASP A 18 -18.12 40.65 -8.71
N ASP A 19 -19.10 39.79 -8.44
CA ASP A 19 -20.36 40.10 -7.76
C ASP A 19 -20.73 39.10 -6.65
N ALA A 20 -19.80 38.22 -6.28
CA ALA A 20 -20.03 37.15 -5.30
C ALA A 20 -18.74 36.57 -4.70
N MET A 21 -18.90 35.87 -3.58
CA MET A 21 -17.87 35.06 -2.95
C MET A 21 -18.34 33.61 -2.79
N ASN A 22 -17.52 32.66 -3.23
CA ASN A 22 -17.74 31.23 -3.02
C ASN A 22 -16.91 30.72 -1.84
N TYR A 23 -17.53 29.94 -0.96
CA TYR A 23 -16.90 29.28 0.19
C TYR A 23 -17.07 27.77 0.05
N VAL A 24 -15.97 27.02 0.14
CA VAL A 24 -16.01 25.56 0.14
C VAL A 24 -15.95 25.03 1.58
N LEU A 25 -17.07 24.48 2.03
CA LEU A 25 -17.21 23.79 3.31
C LEU A 25 -17.06 22.28 3.11
N ARG A 26 -16.44 21.59 4.08
CA ARG A 26 -16.39 20.13 4.12
C ARG A 26 -17.24 19.59 5.27
N LYS A 27 -18.32 18.86 4.96
CA LYS A 27 -19.18 18.19 5.95
C LYS A 27 -18.77 16.72 6.11
N PRO A 28 -18.92 16.10 7.30
CA PRO A 28 -18.70 14.66 7.45
C PRO A 28 -19.59 13.87 6.49
N VAL A 29 -19.09 12.74 6.01
CA VAL A 29 -19.89 11.77 5.23
C VAL A 29 -20.90 11.05 6.12
N GLY A 30 -20.61 10.93 7.43
CA GLY A 30 -21.52 10.36 8.43
C GLY A 30 -20.89 9.16 9.13
N VAL A 31 -21.50 7.98 9.01
CA VAL A 31 -20.93 6.73 9.53
C VAL A 31 -20.05 6.08 8.44
N VAL A 32 -18.82 5.73 8.80
CA VAL A 32 -17.85 5.13 7.88
C VAL A 32 -17.38 3.76 8.36
N GLY A 33 -17.26 2.81 7.43
CA GLY A 33 -16.72 1.48 7.67
C GLY A 33 -15.24 1.43 7.35
N LEU A 34 -14.39 1.08 8.32
CA LEU A 34 -12.94 1.01 8.15
C LEU A 34 -12.46 -0.43 8.35
N ILE A 35 -11.98 -1.08 7.28
CA ILE A 35 -11.53 -2.47 7.33
C ILE A 35 -10.01 -2.51 7.07
N SER A 36 -9.23 -3.00 8.03
CA SER A 36 -7.75 -2.97 7.98
C SER A 36 -7.13 -4.38 8.05
N PRO A 37 -5.98 -4.60 7.39
CA PRO A 37 -5.34 -5.91 7.29
C PRO A 37 -4.46 -6.21 8.52
N TRP A 38 -3.77 -7.35 8.47
CA TRP A 38 -2.93 -7.88 9.54
C TRP A 38 -1.45 -7.49 9.46
N ASN A 39 -0.98 -7.01 8.33
CA ASN A 39 0.46 -6.92 8.08
C ASN A 39 1.13 -5.74 8.80
N LEU A 40 0.38 -4.66 9.03
CA LEU A 40 0.78 -3.49 9.81
C LEU A 40 -0.43 -3.00 10.65
N PRO A 41 -0.87 -3.78 11.67
CA PRO A 41 -2.25 -3.70 12.21
C PRO A 41 -2.65 -2.33 12.73
N LEU A 42 -1.90 -1.79 13.68
CA LEU A 42 -2.21 -0.49 14.29
C LEU A 42 -1.91 0.66 13.33
N TYR A 43 -0.84 0.52 12.54
CA TYR A 43 -0.41 1.53 11.59
C TYR A 43 -1.51 1.80 10.54
N LEU A 44 -2.01 0.76 9.88
CA LEU A 44 -3.00 0.91 8.81
C LEU A 44 -4.39 1.25 9.36
N LEU A 45 -4.73 0.78 10.57
CA LEU A 45 -5.97 1.19 11.22
C LEU A 45 -5.99 2.69 11.54
N THR A 46 -4.94 3.18 12.22
CA THR A 46 -4.87 4.59 12.63
C THR A 46 -4.76 5.54 11.44
N TRP A 47 -4.19 5.07 10.32
CA TRP A 47 -4.16 5.82 9.05
C TRP A 47 -5.56 6.16 8.53
N LYS A 48 -6.54 5.30 8.78
CA LYS A 48 -7.94 5.49 8.40
C LYS A 48 -8.72 6.26 9.46
N VAL A 49 -8.53 5.91 10.74
CA VAL A 49 -9.26 6.50 11.87
C VAL A 49 -8.97 8.00 12.01
N ALA A 50 -7.71 8.41 11.91
CA ALA A 50 -7.32 9.80 12.16
C ALA A 50 -8.00 10.82 11.22
N PRO A 51 -7.97 10.68 9.88
CA PRO A 51 -8.67 11.61 8.99
C PRO A 51 -10.20 11.48 9.07
N ALA A 52 -10.74 10.28 9.34
CA ALA A 52 -12.17 10.09 9.52
C ALA A 52 -12.71 10.88 10.72
N LEU A 53 -12.02 10.79 11.88
CA LEU A 53 -12.34 11.57 13.07
C LEU A 53 -12.16 13.07 12.83
N LEU A 54 -11.07 13.47 12.17
CA LEU A 54 -10.82 14.88 11.85
C LEU A 54 -11.97 15.49 11.03
N MET A 55 -12.53 14.74 10.08
CA MET A 55 -13.66 15.21 9.28
C MET A 55 -15.02 15.07 9.99
N GLY A 56 -15.05 14.60 11.24
CA GLY A 56 -16.25 14.54 12.08
C GLY A 56 -17.11 13.29 11.86
N ASN A 57 -16.54 12.20 11.35
CA ASN A 57 -17.29 10.96 11.09
C ASN A 57 -17.36 10.06 12.33
N ALA A 58 -18.45 9.30 12.44
CA ALA A 58 -18.52 8.15 13.33
C ALA A 58 -17.98 6.90 12.62
N ILE A 59 -17.26 6.05 13.35
CA ILE A 59 -16.46 4.97 12.78
C ILE A 59 -16.97 3.62 13.27
N VAL A 60 -17.12 2.70 12.32
CA VAL A 60 -17.22 1.25 12.56
C VAL A 60 -15.99 0.60 11.95
N ALA A 61 -15.03 0.22 12.78
CA ALA A 61 -13.75 -0.34 12.36
C ALA A 61 -13.70 -1.86 12.58
N LYS A 62 -13.17 -2.58 11.60
CA LYS A 62 -12.88 -4.02 11.69
C LYS A 62 -11.38 -4.25 11.41
N PRO A 63 -10.56 -4.51 12.44
CA PRO A 63 -9.19 -4.96 12.24
C PRO A 63 -9.16 -6.43 11.78
N SER A 64 -8.02 -6.90 11.28
CA SER A 64 -7.84 -8.32 10.97
C SER A 64 -8.01 -9.19 12.22
N GLU A 65 -8.71 -10.30 12.06
CA GLU A 65 -8.92 -11.36 13.05
C GLU A 65 -7.61 -12.04 13.47
N ILE A 66 -6.57 -11.97 12.63
CA ILE A 66 -5.27 -12.59 12.90
C ILE A 66 -4.41 -11.70 13.82
N THR A 67 -4.69 -10.39 13.86
CA THR A 67 -3.91 -9.42 14.65
C THR A 67 -4.81 -8.41 15.41
N PRO A 68 -5.77 -8.88 16.22
CA PRO A 68 -6.81 -8.00 16.78
C PRO A 68 -6.33 -7.15 17.96
N LEU A 69 -5.29 -7.60 18.66
CA LEU A 69 -4.96 -7.11 20.01
C LEU A 69 -4.53 -5.63 20.05
N THR A 70 -3.78 -5.17 19.06
CA THR A 70 -3.32 -3.76 19.04
C THR A 70 -4.47 -2.79 18.75
N ALA A 71 -5.43 -3.19 17.91
CA ALA A 71 -6.65 -2.43 17.67
C ALA A 71 -7.56 -2.40 18.91
N HIS A 72 -7.65 -3.52 19.63
CA HIS A 72 -8.35 -3.59 20.91
C HIS A 72 -7.75 -2.60 21.91
N ARG A 73 -6.43 -2.65 22.14
CA ARG A 73 -5.77 -1.72 23.06
C ARG A 73 -5.90 -0.27 22.63
N PHE A 74 -5.87 0.01 21.33
CA PHE A 74 -6.13 1.35 20.80
C PHE A 74 -7.53 1.86 21.14
N SER A 75 -8.55 1.00 21.09
CA SER A 75 -9.93 1.38 21.44
C SER A 75 -10.07 1.77 22.93
N GLU A 76 -9.41 1.04 23.83
CA GLU A 76 -9.37 1.38 25.26
C GLU A 76 -8.71 2.75 25.47
N LEU A 77 -7.56 2.97 24.84
CA LEU A 77 -6.83 4.24 24.94
C LEU A 77 -7.62 5.42 24.35
N ALA A 78 -8.37 5.20 23.27
CA ALA A 78 -9.24 6.23 22.70
C ALA A 78 -10.37 6.60 23.67
N HIS A 79 -10.94 5.62 24.37
CA HIS A 79 -11.93 5.86 25.41
C HIS A 79 -11.34 6.59 26.62
N GLU A 80 -10.18 6.15 27.12
CA GLU A 80 -9.44 6.81 28.21
C GLU A 80 -9.07 8.26 27.86
N ALA A 81 -8.78 8.55 26.59
CA ALA A 81 -8.50 9.89 26.10
C ALA A 81 -9.74 10.80 25.98
N GLY A 82 -10.93 10.30 26.32
CA GLY A 82 -12.18 11.06 26.32
C GLY A 82 -12.87 11.15 24.95
N LEU A 83 -12.57 10.23 24.02
CA LEU A 83 -13.30 10.18 22.75
C LEU A 83 -14.79 9.90 23.04
N PRO A 84 -15.73 10.70 22.48
CA PRO A 84 -17.16 10.52 22.73
C PRO A 84 -17.64 9.10 22.42
N ALA A 85 -18.52 8.57 23.27
CA ALA A 85 -19.10 7.25 23.10
C ALA A 85 -19.78 7.12 21.72
N GLY A 86 -19.52 5.99 21.04
CA GLY A 86 -20.06 5.71 19.71
C GLY A 86 -19.32 6.36 18.54
N LEU A 87 -18.33 7.24 18.76
CA LEU A 87 -17.57 7.86 17.68
C LEU A 87 -16.55 6.90 17.05
N LEU A 88 -15.97 6.00 17.84
CA LEU A 88 -15.13 4.89 17.38
C LEU A 88 -15.64 3.57 17.95
N ASN A 89 -16.10 2.67 17.08
CA ASN A 89 -16.56 1.34 17.44
C ASN A 89 -15.64 0.34 16.75
N VAL A 90 -14.93 -0.49 17.52
CA VAL A 90 -14.03 -1.53 16.97
C VAL A 90 -14.72 -2.88 17.13
N LEU A 91 -15.00 -3.54 16.01
CA LEU A 91 -15.66 -4.84 15.96
C LEU A 91 -14.66 -5.92 15.53
N HIS A 92 -14.50 -6.95 16.36
CA HIS A 92 -13.66 -8.10 16.06
C HIS A 92 -14.50 -9.24 15.46
N GLY A 93 -13.95 -9.92 14.47
CA GLY A 93 -14.57 -11.10 13.85
C GLY A 93 -14.05 -11.34 12.44
N LEU A 94 -14.61 -12.36 11.78
CA LEU A 94 -14.17 -12.78 10.45
C LEU A 94 -14.68 -11.83 9.36
N GLY A 95 -14.03 -11.89 8.19
CA GLY A 95 -14.44 -11.13 7.01
C GLY A 95 -15.93 -11.32 6.65
N PRO A 96 -16.43 -12.55 6.45
CA PRO A 96 -17.84 -12.79 6.11
C PRO A 96 -18.83 -12.41 7.22
N GLU A 97 -18.44 -12.48 8.49
CA GLU A 97 -19.35 -12.31 9.63
C GLU A 97 -19.44 -10.86 10.12
N VAL A 98 -18.36 -10.10 10.01
CA VAL A 98 -18.29 -8.70 10.49
C VAL A 98 -17.94 -7.76 9.35
N GLY A 99 -16.97 -8.11 8.50
CA GLY A 99 -16.56 -7.27 7.37
C GLY A 99 -17.68 -7.07 6.34
N GLN A 100 -18.28 -8.16 5.85
CA GLN A 100 -19.32 -8.09 4.83
C GLN A 100 -20.57 -7.32 5.32
N PRO A 101 -21.11 -7.56 6.53
CA PRO A 101 -22.21 -6.75 7.04
C PRO A 101 -21.89 -5.25 7.16
N ILE A 102 -20.64 -4.86 7.49
CA ILE A 102 -20.23 -3.44 7.48
C ILE A 102 -20.35 -2.85 6.08
N VAL A 103 -19.93 -3.59 5.05
CA VAL A 103 -20.01 -3.12 3.66
C VAL A 103 -21.46 -3.03 3.18
N GLU A 104 -22.31 -3.97 3.57
CA GLU A 104 -23.73 -4.04 3.17
C GLU A 104 -24.63 -3.04 3.92
N HIS A 105 -24.22 -2.56 5.10
CA HIS A 105 -25.10 -1.83 5.99
C HIS A 105 -25.56 -0.48 5.36
N PRO A 106 -26.87 -0.23 5.18
CA PRO A 106 -27.38 0.93 4.41
C PRO A 106 -27.04 2.29 5.02
N ARG A 107 -26.86 2.37 6.35
CA ARG A 107 -26.46 3.62 7.04
C ARG A 107 -24.96 3.93 7.05
N ILE A 108 -24.12 3.04 6.51
CA ILE A 108 -22.68 3.32 6.38
C ILE A 108 -22.46 3.96 5.01
N ALA A 109 -21.98 5.19 4.98
CA ALA A 109 -21.95 6.01 3.77
C ALA A 109 -20.61 5.93 3.01
N ALA A 110 -19.52 5.49 3.66
CA ALA A 110 -18.24 5.26 3.02
C ALA A 110 -17.54 4.02 3.57
N ILE A 111 -16.77 3.35 2.71
CA ILE A 111 -15.94 2.18 3.06
C ILE A 111 -14.49 2.46 2.68
N SER A 112 -13.61 2.43 3.68
CA SER A 112 -12.17 2.38 3.47
C SER A 112 -11.66 0.98 3.79
N PHE A 113 -11.18 0.28 2.76
CA PHE A 113 -10.69 -1.10 2.86
C PHE A 113 -9.23 -1.17 2.44
N THR A 114 -8.43 -1.87 3.24
CA THR A 114 -7.08 -2.29 2.84
C THR A 114 -6.97 -3.81 2.96
N GLY A 115 -6.52 -4.47 1.89
CA GLY A 115 -6.40 -5.93 1.87
C GLY A 115 -6.18 -6.49 0.46
N GLY A 116 -6.43 -7.80 0.28
CA GLY A 116 -6.20 -8.46 -1.00
C GLY A 116 -7.16 -8.00 -2.10
N THR A 117 -6.67 -7.98 -3.34
CA THR A 117 -7.39 -7.52 -4.53
C THR A 117 -8.70 -8.27 -4.78
N ALA A 118 -8.71 -9.59 -4.57
CA ALA A 118 -9.91 -10.41 -4.71
C ALA A 118 -11.03 -9.96 -3.75
N THR A 119 -10.69 -9.70 -2.48
CA THR A 119 -11.64 -9.14 -1.50
C THR A 119 -12.03 -7.71 -1.86
N GLY A 120 -11.09 -6.89 -2.35
CA GLY A 120 -11.38 -5.55 -2.85
C GLY A 120 -12.48 -5.52 -3.92
N ARG A 121 -12.49 -6.50 -4.84
CA ARG A 121 -13.55 -6.65 -5.86
C ARG A 121 -14.92 -6.94 -5.22
N ILE A 122 -14.97 -7.80 -4.19
CA ILE A 122 -16.21 -8.10 -3.45
C ILE A 122 -16.72 -6.84 -2.75
N VAL A 123 -15.84 -6.11 -2.07
CA VAL A 123 -16.18 -4.85 -1.39
C VAL A 123 -16.74 -3.84 -2.39
N ALA A 124 -16.07 -3.65 -3.54
CA ALA A 124 -16.51 -2.73 -4.57
C ALA A 124 -17.89 -3.10 -5.14
N ALA A 125 -18.09 -4.37 -5.50
CA ALA A 125 -19.35 -4.86 -6.05
C ALA A 125 -20.51 -4.73 -5.06
N THR A 126 -20.26 -4.96 -3.77
CA THR A 126 -21.25 -4.82 -2.70
C THR A 126 -21.61 -3.35 -2.45
N ALA A 127 -20.62 -2.46 -2.45
CA ALA A 127 -20.81 -1.06 -2.10
C ALA A 127 -21.42 -0.22 -3.23
N ALA A 128 -21.14 -0.57 -4.50
CA ALA A 128 -21.51 0.23 -5.67
C ALA A 128 -23.03 0.49 -5.82
N PRO A 129 -23.94 -0.48 -5.63
CA PRO A 129 -25.39 -0.24 -5.76
C PRO A 129 -25.95 0.78 -4.75
N MET A 130 -25.24 1.01 -3.64
CA MET A 130 -25.61 1.99 -2.60
C MET A 130 -24.87 3.32 -2.75
N PHE A 131 -24.06 3.50 -3.81
CA PHE A 131 -23.28 4.70 -4.07
C PHE A 131 -22.38 5.12 -2.89
N LYS A 132 -21.89 4.15 -2.11
CA LYS A 132 -20.95 4.43 -1.01
C LYS A 132 -19.64 4.93 -1.59
N LYS A 133 -19.02 5.91 -0.93
CA LYS A 133 -17.63 6.27 -1.26
C LYS A 133 -16.71 5.10 -0.97
N LEU A 134 -15.81 4.79 -1.89
CA LEU A 134 -14.84 3.71 -1.76
C LEU A 134 -13.40 4.25 -1.75
N SER A 135 -12.64 3.83 -0.76
CA SER A 135 -11.18 3.96 -0.73
C SER A 135 -10.62 2.55 -0.60
N LEU A 136 -10.02 2.05 -1.68
CA LEU A 136 -9.49 0.69 -1.75
C LEU A 136 -7.97 0.75 -1.89
N GLU A 137 -7.26 0.27 -0.88
CA GLU A 137 -5.80 0.12 -0.88
C GLU A 137 -5.48 -1.37 -0.98
N LEU A 138 -5.09 -1.83 -2.17
CA LEU A 138 -5.01 -3.26 -2.48
C LEU A 138 -3.54 -3.72 -2.62
N GLY A 139 -3.37 -4.92 -3.19
CA GLY A 139 -2.06 -5.51 -3.40
C GLY A 139 -1.22 -4.81 -4.47
N GLY A 140 0.03 -5.25 -4.60
CA GLY A 140 0.96 -4.74 -5.60
C GLY A 140 1.97 -5.78 -6.07
N LYS A 141 2.56 -5.51 -7.23
CA LYS A 141 3.74 -6.22 -7.73
C LYS A 141 4.80 -5.20 -8.16
N ASN A 142 5.25 -4.45 -7.17
CA ASN A 142 5.99 -3.20 -7.39
C ASN A 142 7.36 -3.47 -8.02
N ALA A 143 7.74 -2.59 -8.94
CA ALA A 143 9.04 -2.61 -9.60
C ALA A 143 10.06 -1.75 -8.85
N THR A 144 11.25 -2.29 -8.67
CA THR A 144 12.46 -1.60 -8.24
C THR A 144 13.39 -1.57 -9.43
N VAL A 145 13.53 -0.42 -10.08
CA VAL A 145 14.31 -0.22 -11.30
C VAL A 145 15.67 0.35 -10.97
N ILE A 146 16.74 -0.30 -11.43
CA ILE A 146 18.14 0.11 -11.23
C ILE A 146 18.73 0.46 -12.59
N LEU A 147 18.92 1.75 -12.86
CA LEU A 147 19.50 2.27 -14.10
C LEU A 147 21.02 2.06 -14.13
N GLU A 148 21.61 2.17 -15.32
CA GLU A 148 23.01 1.83 -15.58
C GLU A 148 24.05 2.70 -14.83
N ASP A 149 23.63 3.86 -14.35
CA ASP A 149 24.45 4.82 -13.61
C ASP A 149 24.27 4.73 -12.09
N ALA A 150 23.50 3.75 -11.60
CA ALA A 150 23.22 3.57 -10.19
C ALA A 150 24.44 3.04 -9.41
N ASP A 151 24.71 3.62 -8.24
CA ASP A 151 25.78 3.17 -7.36
C ASP A 151 25.36 1.93 -6.55
N LEU A 152 25.87 0.76 -6.95
CA LEU A 152 25.53 -0.53 -6.34
C LEU A 152 25.75 -0.59 -4.83
N ASP A 153 26.73 0.14 -4.28
CA ASP A 153 27.03 0.12 -2.85
C ASP A 153 25.92 0.79 -2.03
N THR A 154 25.24 1.79 -2.61
CA THR A 154 24.09 2.45 -1.98
C THR A 154 22.77 1.75 -2.31
N VAL A 155 22.67 1.17 -3.50
CA VAL A 155 21.44 0.57 -4.02
C VAL A 155 21.13 -0.76 -3.34
N VAL A 156 22.10 -1.67 -3.23
CA VAL A 156 21.87 -3.02 -2.71
C VAL A 156 21.18 -3.01 -1.34
N PRO A 157 21.64 -2.27 -0.31
CA PRO A 157 20.95 -2.21 0.99
C PRO A 157 19.51 -1.69 0.88
N GLY A 158 19.28 -0.71 0.01
CA GLY A 158 17.96 -0.14 -0.25
C GLY A 158 16.99 -1.15 -0.87
N VAL A 159 17.46 -1.90 -1.87
CA VAL A 159 16.68 -2.93 -2.58
C VAL A 159 16.37 -4.12 -1.66
N VAL A 160 17.34 -4.57 -0.85
CA VAL A 160 17.11 -5.64 0.15
C VAL A 160 16.02 -5.22 1.14
N ARG A 161 16.13 -4.01 1.70
CA ARG A 161 15.11 -3.48 2.60
C ARG A 161 13.74 -3.38 1.91
N ALA A 162 13.70 -2.92 0.66
CA ALA A 162 12.46 -2.81 -0.11
C ALA A 162 11.80 -4.16 -0.40
N GLY A 163 12.58 -5.22 -0.63
CA GLY A 163 12.07 -6.57 -0.92
C GLY A 163 11.63 -7.34 0.33
N PHE A 164 12.35 -7.18 1.45
CA PHE A 164 12.29 -8.15 2.56
C PHE A 164 11.87 -7.57 3.92
N LEU A 165 11.73 -6.25 4.08
CA LEU A 165 11.24 -5.68 5.34
C LEU A 165 9.87 -6.26 5.72
N ASN A 166 9.66 -6.56 7.00
CA ASN A 166 8.46 -7.25 7.51
C ASN A 166 8.21 -8.61 6.83
N SER A 167 9.30 -9.31 6.47
CA SER A 167 9.28 -10.60 5.76
C SER A 167 8.53 -10.53 4.43
N GLY A 168 8.66 -9.40 3.72
CA GLY A 168 7.98 -9.14 2.44
C GLY A 168 6.46 -8.96 2.55
N GLN A 169 5.92 -8.82 3.76
CA GLN A 169 4.48 -8.62 4.01
C GLN A 169 4.14 -7.13 4.07
N ILE A 170 4.55 -6.37 3.05
CA ILE A 170 4.18 -4.97 2.87
C ILE A 170 3.74 -4.83 1.42
N CYS A 171 2.53 -4.30 1.16
CA CYS A 171 2.00 -4.14 -0.19
C CYS A 171 2.90 -3.28 -1.09
N LEU A 172 3.75 -2.43 -0.49
CA LEU A 172 4.70 -1.54 -1.14
C LEU A 172 6.06 -2.19 -1.46
N CYS A 173 6.28 -3.45 -1.06
CA CYS A 173 7.56 -4.13 -1.26
C CYS A 173 7.95 -4.18 -2.73
N GLY A 174 9.22 -3.89 -3.01
CA GLY A 174 9.84 -3.97 -4.34
C GLY A 174 10.08 -5.42 -4.75
N SER A 175 9.01 -6.15 -5.05
CA SER A 175 9.04 -7.60 -5.31
C SER A 175 9.55 -7.99 -6.70
N ARG A 176 9.66 -7.05 -7.63
CA ARG A 176 10.36 -7.21 -8.91
C ARG A 176 11.55 -6.26 -8.95
N VAL A 177 12.76 -6.80 -9.05
CA VAL A 177 13.98 -6.02 -9.20
C VAL A 177 14.36 -6.05 -10.68
N LEU A 178 14.32 -4.90 -11.33
CA LEU A 178 14.72 -4.72 -12.73
C LEU A 178 16.09 -4.04 -12.71
N VAL A 179 17.08 -4.66 -13.35
CA VAL A 179 18.47 -4.20 -13.32
C VAL A 179 18.96 -4.01 -14.73
N HIS A 180 19.55 -2.85 -15.03
CA HIS A 180 20.14 -2.64 -16.32
C HIS A 180 21.24 -3.70 -16.58
N ALA A 181 21.29 -4.24 -17.81
CA ALA A 181 22.12 -5.38 -18.18
C ALA A 181 23.60 -5.17 -17.86
N SER A 182 24.11 -3.95 -18.02
CA SER A 182 25.51 -3.61 -17.69
C SER A 182 25.88 -3.77 -16.21
N LEU A 183 24.89 -3.77 -15.31
CA LEU A 183 25.08 -3.92 -13.86
C LEU A 183 24.68 -5.32 -13.37
N TYR A 184 23.98 -6.12 -14.17
CA TYR A 184 23.35 -7.37 -13.73
C TYR A 184 24.34 -8.35 -13.09
N ASP A 185 25.44 -8.64 -13.78
CA ASP A 185 26.46 -9.60 -13.33
C ASP A 185 27.18 -9.16 -12.05
N ALA A 186 27.30 -7.84 -11.84
CA ALA A 186 27.89 -7.27 -10.62
C ALA A 186 26.88 -7.15 -9.47
N PHE A 187 25.61 -6.88 -9.79
CA PHE A 187 24.54 -6.67 -8.82
C PHE A 187 24.06 -7.98 -8.19
N VAL A 188 23.76 -9.00 -9.01
CA VAL A 188 23.10 -10.22 -8.53
C VAL A 188 23.88 -10.92 -7.40
N PRO A 189 25.20 -11.15 -7.50
CA PRO A 189 25.94 -11.78 -6.40
C PRO A 189 25.92 -10.95 -5.11
N ARG A 190 26.12 -9.63 -5.21
CA ARG A 190 26.08 -8.71 -4.06
C ARG A 190 24.70 -8.66 -3.41
N PHE A 191 23.66 -8.69 -4.24
CA PHE A 191 22.28 -8.71 -3.78
C PHE A 191 21.96 -10.01 -3.05
N VAL A 192 22.35 -11.17 -3.61
CA VAL A 192 22.16 -12.47 -2.96
C VAL A 192 22.87 -12.52 -1.60
N GLU A 193 24.15 -12.13 -1.53
CA GLU A 193 24.90 -12.08 -0.28
C GLU A 193 24.23 -11.17 0.77
N ALA A 194 23.78 -9.98 0.34
CA ALA A 194 23.10 -9.04 1.23
C ALA A 194 21.72 -9.56 1.69
N VAL A 195 21.00 -10.31 0.86
CA VAL A 195 19.73 -10.96 1.21
C VAL A 195 19.95 -12.07 2.23
N GLU A 196 20.98 -12.90 2.06
CA GLU A 196 21.33 -13.97 3.01
C GLU A 196 21.70 -13.42 4.38
N ALA A 197 22.36 -12.25 4.42
CA ALA A 197 22.69 -11.55 5.65
C ALA A 197 21.49 -10.80 6.29
N PHE A 198 20.37 -10.66 5.58
CA PHE A 198 19.23 -9.87 6.05
C PHE A 198 18.27 -10.69 6.92
N GLY A 199 18.32 -10.46 8.23
CA GLY A 199 17.44 -11.12 9.19
C GLY A 199 15.97 -10.70 9.05
N ILE A 200 15.07 -11.68 8.95
CA ILE A 200 13.61 -11.48 8.90
C ILE A 200 12.87 -12.33 9.94
N GLY A 201 11.66 -11.89 10.30
CA GLY A 201 10.75 -12.66 11.17
C GLY A 201 9.94 -13.72 10.42
N PRO A 202 9.04 -14.45 11.10
CA PRO A 202 8.15 -15.40 10.44
C PRO A 202 7.10 -14.68 9.59
N VAL A 203 6.49 -15.41 8.65
CA VAL A 203 5.23 -14.95 8.04
C VAL A 203 4.05 -15.17 8.99
N ILE A 204 2.92 -14.52 8.72
CA ILE A 204 1.83 -14.36 9.70
C ILE A 204 1.15 -15.68 10.13
N SER A 205 1.07 -16.69 9.26
CA SER A 205 0.32 -17.92 9.51
C SER A 205 0.83 -19.12 8.71
N ALA A 206 0.45 -20.33 9.12
CA ALA A 206 0.73 -21.57 8.37
C ALA A 206 0.18 -21.51 6.95
N ASN A 207 -1.10 -21.13 6.79
CA ASN A 207 -1.75 -20.99 5.49
C ASN A 207 -1.04 -19.97 4.60
N HIS A 208 -0.55 -18.87 5.18
CA HIS A 208 0.23 -17.88 4.42
C HIS A 208 1.60 -18.43 4.00
N ARG A 209 2.27 -19.19 4.86
CA ARG A 209 3.51 -19.88 4.50
C ARG A 209 3.28 -20.86 3.34
N GLU A 210 2.22 -21.68 3.42
CA GLU A 210 1.85 -22.64 2.37
C GLU A 210 1.57 -21.94 1.03
N LYS A 211 0.88 -20.78 1.05
CA LYS A 211 0.71 -19.95 -0.15
C LYS A 211 2.07 -19.56 -0.76
N VAL A 212 3.00 -19.07 0.05
CA VAL A 212 4.33 -18.64 -0.44
C VAL A 212 5.15 -19.83 -0.95
N GLU A 213 5.13 -20.97 -0.25
CA GLU A 213 5.74 -22.23 -0.69
C GLU A 213 5.18 -22.68 -2.07
N GLY A 214 3.87 -22.52 -2.28
CA GLY A 214 3.24 -22.78 -3.58
C GLY A 214 3.77 -21.91 -4.72
N TYR A 215 4.02 -20.61 -4.48
CA TYR A 215 4.65 -19.73 -5.48
C TYR A 215 6.12 -20.08 -5.74
N LEU A 216 6.86 -20.53 -4.72
CA LEU A 216 8.25 -21.00 -4.90
C LEU A 216 8.31 -22.25 -5.78
N ALA A 217 7.38 -23.19 -5.58
CA ALA A 217 7.24 -24.36 -6.46
C ALA A 217 6.85 -23.93 -7.89
N LEU A 218 5.86 -23.05 -8.03
CA LEU A 218 5.44 -22.52 -9.32
C LEU A 218 6.58 -21.81 -10.07
N ALA A 219 7.45 -21.07 -9.38
CA ALA A 219 8.58 -20.41 -10.01
C ALA A 219 9.54 -21.40 -10.69
N LEU A 220 9.77 -22.57 -10.09
CA LEU A 220 10.57 -23.64 -10.71
C LEU A 220 9.87 -24.24 -11.93
N GLU A 221 8.54 -24.42 -11.86
CA GLU A 221 7.72 -24.89 -12.98
C GLU A 221 7.71 -23.89 -14.16
N GLU A 222 7.75 -22.59 -13.86
CA GLU A 222 7.85 -21.49 -14.84
C GLU A 222 9.28 -21.31 -15.41
N GLY A 223 10.22 -22.19 -15.04
CA GLY A 223 11.60 -22.17 -15.55
C GLY A 223 12.55 -21.23 -14.79
N GLY A 224 12.09 -20.66 -13.67
CA GLY A 224 12.91 -19.81 -12.81
C GLY A 224 13.96 -20.59 -12.02
N GLN A 225 15.03 -19.91 -11.64
CA GLN A 225 16.09 -20.39 -10.79
C GLN A 225 16.04 -19.68 -9.44
N ILE A 226 15.93 -20.44 -8.35
CA ILE A 226 16.08 -19.90 -6.99
C ILE A 226 17.59 -19.76 -6.71
N LEU A 227 18.06 -18.52 -6.59
CA LEU A 227 19.46 -18.19 -6.35
C LEU A 227 19.86 -18.34 -4.87
N THR A 228 18.91 -18.09 -3.96
CA THR A 228 19.07 -18.29 -2.52
C THR A 228 17.71 -18.47 -1.85
N GLY A 229 17.71 -19.05 -0.64
CA GLY A 229 16.55 -19.23 0.23
C GLY A 229 15.39 -20.04 -0.36
N GLY A 230 14.15 -19.63 -0.08
CA GLY A 230 12.95 -20.34 -0.55
C GLY A 230 12.66 -21.63 0.23
N THR A 231 13.19 -21.76 1.43
CA THR A 231 13.02 -22.93 2.31
C THR A 231 12.45 -22.52 3.66
N ARG A 232 12.02 -23.49 4.47
CA ARG A 232 11.61 -23.20 5.85
C ARG A 232 12.82 -22.76 6.67
N GLY A 233 12.69 -21.63 7.36
CA GLY A 233 13.73 -21.15 8.28
C GLY A 233 13.72 -21.92 9.60
N GLU A 234 14.77 -21.72 10.39
CA GLU A 234 14.88 -22.29 11.74
C GLU A 234 13.95 -21.57 12.74
N GLY A 235 13.64 -22.24 13.85
CA GLY A 235 12.85 -21.67 14.95
C GLY A 235 11.38 -22.09 15.00
N THR A 236 10.67 -21.61 16.02
CA THR A 236 9.24 -21.87 16.22
C THR A 236 8.39 -20.85 15.46
N GLY A 237 7.40 -21.32 14.71
CA GLY A 237 6.50 -20.48 13.93
C GLY A 237 6.56 -20.75 12.43
N PHE A 238 6.19 -19.75 11.63
CA PHE A 238 6.00 -19.89 10.18
C PHE A 238 7.15 -19.20 9.43
N HIS A 239 8.38 -19.61 9.71
CA HIS A 239 9.57 -19.03 9.09
C HIS A 239 9.78 -19.51 7.65
N LEU A 240 10.23 -18.59 6.80
CA LEU A 240 10.74 -18.83 5.46
C LEU A 240 12.05 -18.06 5.28
N THR A 241 13.02 -18.67 4.61
CA THR A 241 14.26 -17.99 4.23
C THR A 241 14.00 -17.05 3.04
N PRO A 242 14.59 -15.84 3.02
CA PRO A 242 14.46 -14.88 1.92
C PRO A 242 14.84 -15.49 0.57
N ALA A 243 13.94 -15.46 -0.41
CA ALA A 243 14.17 -16.05 -1.72
C ALA A 243 14.43 -15.00 -2.81
N VAL A 244 15.45 -15.24 -3.62
CA VAL A 244 15.72 -14.48 -4.85
C VAL A 244 15.58 -15.42 -6.04
N ILE A 245 14.74 -15.04 -7.01
CA ILE A 245 14.44 -15.85 -8.19
C ILE A 245 14.89 -15.12 -9.45
N ALA A 246 15.67 -15.77 -10.30
CA ALA A 246 16.10 -15.25 -11.60
C ALA A 246 15.58 -16.14 -12.75
N GLY A 247 15.72 -15.67 -13.99
CA GLY A 247 15.43 -16.46 -15.20
C GLY A 247 13.96 -16.64 -15.54
N LEU A 248 13.05 -16.03 -14.78
CA LEU A 248 11.62 -16.00 -15.12
C LEU A 248 11.37 -15.02 -16.29
N SER A 249 10.38 -15.33 -17.13
CA SER A 249 9.80 -14.32 -18.01
C SER A 249 9.18 -13.18 -17.17
N PRO A 250 9.31 -11.91 -17.59
CA PRO A 250 8.67 -10.78 -16.90
C PRO A 250 7.13 -10.88 -16.82
N GLU A 251 6.53 -11.68 -17.70
CA GLU A 251 5.09 -11.93 -17.81
C GLU A 251 4.64 -13.17 -17.01
N SER A 252 5.55 -13.92 -16.40
CA SER A 252 5.23 -15.12 -15.61
C SER A 252 4.31 -14.77 -14.42
N ARG A 253 3.59 -15.75 -13.88
CA ARG A 253 2.71 -15.52 -12.73
C ARG A 253 3.53 -15.14 -11.51
N CYS A 254 4.69 -15.75 -11.28
CA CYS A 254 5.58 -15.36 -10.18
C CYS A 254 6.13 -13.92 -10.35
N ALA A 255 6.27 -13.44 -11.59
CA ALA A 255 6.65 -12.07 -11.88
C ALA A 255 5.47 -11.08 -11.80
N THR A 256 4.22 -11.50 -12.03
CA THR A 256 3.07 -10.58 -12.16
C THR A 256 2.05 -10.64 -11.02
N GLU A 257 1.99 -11.73 -10.25
CA GLU A 257 1.07 -11.93 -9.12
C GLU A 257 1.70 -11.62 -7.74
N GLU A 258 0.90 -11.10 -6.81
CA GLU A 258 1.33 -10.76 -5.45
C GLU A 258 1.51 -12.03 -4.58
N ILE A 259 2.76 -12.34 -4.26
CA ILE A 259 3.15 -13.44 -3.37
C ILE A 259 2.89 -13.04 -1.90
N PHE A 260 3.29 -11.81 -1.53
CA PHE A 260 3.18 -11.23 -0.19
C PHE A 260 4.01 -11.96 0.88
N GLY A 261 5.21 -12.39 0.50
CA GLY A 261 6.17 -13.05 1.38
C GLY A 261 7.60 -12.65 1.02
N PRO A 262 8.62 -13.23 1.67
CA PRO A 262 10.01 -12.83 1.47
C PRO A 262 10.57 -13.44 0.18
N VAL A 263 10.01 -13.04 -0.97
CA VAL A 263 10.34 -13.54 -2.30
C VAL A 263 10.41 -12.38 -3.28
N VAL A 264 11.53 -12.26 -3.99
CA VAL A 264 11.73 -11.27 -5.06
C VAL A 264 12.17 -11.95 -6.35
N THR A 265 11.75 -11.40 -7.49
CA THR A 265 12.23 -11.81 -8.82
C THR A 265 13.20 -10.78 -9.37
N VAL A 266 14.28 -11.20 -10.02
CA VAL A 266 15.28 -10.32 -10.66
C VAL A 266 15.23 -10.48 -12.18
N HIS A 267 15.20 -9.36 -12.89
CA HIS A 267 15.09 -9.29 -14.35
C HIS A 267 16.12 -8.31 -14.90
N ALA A 268 16.76 -8.66 -16.02
CA ALA A 268 17.62 -7.73 -16.75
C ALA A 268 16.80 -6.89 -17.73
N PHE A 269 17.28 -5.70 -18.07
CA PHE A 269 16.79 -4.89 -19.20
C PHE A 269 17.95 -4.13 -19.85
N GLU A 270 17.83 -3.75 -21.12
CA GLU A 270 18.86 -3.00 -21.87
C GLU A 270 18.48 -1.55 -22.14
N THR A 271 17.19 -1.22 -22.12
CA THR A 271 16.68 0.12 -22.44
C THR A 271 15.66 0.60 -21.42
N GLU A 272 15.50 1.92 -21.27
CA GLU A 272 14.46 2.47 -20.40
C GLU A 272 13.06 2.08 -20.88
N GLU A 273 12.85 2.00 -22.21
CA GLU A 273 11.59 1.58 -22.81
C GLU A 273 11.23 0.15 -22.42
N GLU A 274 12.20 -0.77 -22.42
CA GLU A 274 12.02 -2.14 -21.95
C GLU A 274 11.75 -2.18 -20.44
N ALA A 275 12.51 -1.44 -19.63
CA ALA A 275 12.29 -1.35 -18.19
C ALA A 275 10.87 -0.84 -17.87
N LEU A 276 10.37 0.14 -18.62
CA LEU A 276 9.00 0.66 -18.49
C LEU A 276 7.97 -0.38 -18.92
N ALA A 277 8.21 -1.08 -20.03
CA ALA A 277 7.32 -2.15 -20.50
C ALA A 277 7.17 -3.25 -19.43
N ILE A 278 8.28 -3.69 -18.83
CA ILE A 278 8.27 -4.67 -17.75
C ILE A 278 7.60 -4.08 -16.49
N ALA A 279 8.00 -2.89 -16.05
CA ALA A 279 7.46 -2.27 -14.84
C ALA A 279 5.93 -2.08 -14.91
N ASN A 280 5.42 -1.64 -16.07
CA ASN A 280 4.00 -1.39 -16.30
C ASN A 280 3.22 -2.66 -16.73
N GLY A 281 3.91 -3.73 -17.13
CA GLY A 281 3.38 -5.02 -17.59
C GLY A 281 2.74 -5.90 -16.52
N THR A 282 2.04 -5.31 -15.56
CA THR A 282 1.26 -5.99 -14.53
C THR A 282 -0.10 -5.32 -14.38
N GLU A 283 -1.08 -6.07 -13.87
CA GLU A 283 -2.38 -5.52 -13.50
C GLU A 283 -2.31 -4.54 -12.31
N TYR A 284 -1.20 -4.56 -11.57
CA TYR A 284 -0.96 -3.72 -10.39
C TYR A 284 -0.34 -2.36 -10.74
N GLY A 285 -0.42 -1.42 -9.80
CA GLY A 285 0.15 -0.08 -9.94
C GLY A 285 0.21 0.66 -8.61
N LEU A 286 0.64 -0.01 -7.53
CA LEU A 286 0.65 0.56 -6.18
C LEU A 286 1.86 1.49 -5.98
N ALA A 287 3.05 0.89 -6.00
CA ALA A 287 4.29 1.57 -5.69
C ALA A 287 5.43 1.16 -6.63
N GLY A 288 6.53 1.91 -6.58
CA GLY A 288 7.75 1.61 -7.33
C GLY A 288 8.95 2.39 -6.78
N SER A 289 10.15 1.99 -7.19
CA SER A 289 11.35 2.78 -6.93
C SER A 289 12.29 2.79 -8.13
N VAL A 290 12.99 3.90 -8.34
CA VAL A 290 13.98 4.08 -9.40
C VAL A 290 15.31 4.48 -8.75
N TRP A 291 16.38 3.80 -9.12
CA TRP A 291 17.71 3.98 -8.57
C TRP A 291 18.68 4.38 -9.68
N THR A 292 19.37 5.50 -9.50
CA THR A 292 20.17 6.17 -10.55
C THR A 292 21.11 7.22 -9.95
N GLY A 293 22.22 7.48 -10.64
CA GLY A 293 23.13 8.59 -10.33
C GLY A 293 22.55 9.98 -10.64
N ASP A 294 21.53 10.07 -11.51
CA ASP A 294 20.82 11.31 -11.85
C ASP A 294 19.38 11.31 -11.29
N PRO A 295 19.12 11.99 -10.14
CA PRO A 295 17.78 12.08 -9.56
C PRO A 295 16.72 12.68 -10.49
N GLU A 296 17.09 13.61 -11.38
CA GLU A 296 16.14 14.20 -12.32
C GLU A 296 15.77 13.21 -13.43
N ARG A 297 16.71 12.37 -13.88
CA ARG A 297 16.40 11.22 -14.75
C ARG A 297 15.47 10.25 -14.05
N GLY A 298 15.78 9.89 -12.80
CA GLY A 298 14.91 9.02 -12.00
C GLY A 298 13.50 9.59 -11.86
N ARG A 299 13.35 10.90 -11.67
CA ARG A 299 12.05 11.59 -11.62
C ARG A 299 11.31 11.55 -12.95
N ARG A 300 12.00 11.73 -14.08
CA ARG A 300 11.41 11.61 -15.43
C ARG A 300 10.94 10.18 -15.71
N PHE A 301 11.77 9.18 -15.40
CA PHE A 301 11.40 7.76 -15.53
C PHE A 301 10.19 7.43 -14.65
N ALA A 302 10.22 7.84 -13.38
CA ALA A 302 9.12 7.63 -12.44
C ALA A 302 7.78 8.18 -12.93
N ALA A 303 7.79 9.31 -13.65
CA ALA A 303 6.57 9.90 -14.22
C ALA A 303 5.96 9.08 -15.37
N LEU A 304 6.71 8.15 -15.97
CA LEU A 304 6.26 7.26 -17.03
C LEU A 304 5.77 5.90 -16.49
N MET A 305 5.95 5.63 -15.20
CA MET A 305 5.43 4.42 -14.56
C MET A 305 3.93 4.56 -14.30
N ASP A 306 3.16 3.51 -14.62
CA ASP A 306 1.74 3.38 -14.30
C ASP A 306 1.57 3.00 -12.82
N THR A 307 2.02 3.86 -11.92
CA THR A 307 2.20 3.55 -10.51
C THR A 307 1.76 4.73 -9.65
N GLY A 308 1.03 4.46 -8.57
CA GLY A 308 0.46 5.50 -7.71
C GLY A 308 1.49 6.25 -6.87
N MET A 309 2.60 5.61 -6.51
CA MET A 309 3.70 6.19 -5.74
C MET A 309 5.05 5.68 -6.23
N VAL A 310 5.97 6.58 -6.56
CA VAL A 310 7.33 6.19 -6.96
C VAL A 310 8.35 6.96 -6.15
N TRP A 311 9.35 6.26 -5.65
CA TRP A 311 10.50 6.85 -4.98
C TRP A 311 11.72 6.86 -5.91
N VAL A 312 12.55 7.90 -5.81
CA VAL A 312 13.84 7.97 -6.50
C VAL A 312 14.95 7.90 -5.45
N ASN A 313 15.88 6.95 -5.60
CA ASN A 313 17.01 6.71 -4.69
C ASN A 313 16.62 6.51 -3.22
N THR A 314 15.41 6.00 -2.98
CA THR A 314 14.90 5.67 -1.65
C THR A 314 13.73 4.70 -1.76
N TRP A 315 13.25 4.21 -0.62
CA TRP A 315 12.03 3.42 -0.55
C TRP A 315 11.36 3.56 0.83
N LEU A 316 10.03 3.68 0.83
CA LEU A 316 9.22 3.88 2.03
C LEU A 316 9.59 5.15 2.83
N HIS A 317 10.14 6.17 2.15
CA HIS A 317 10.33 7.51 2.73
C HIS A 317 9.04 8.32 2.47
N ARG A 318 8.24 8.53 3.51
CA ARG A 318 6.86 9.01 3.36
C ARG A 318 6.63 10.35 4.04
N ASP A 319 5.87 11.19 3.35
CA ASP A 319 5.26 12.39 3.90
C ASP A 319 3.73 12.18 3.98
N LEU A 320 3.12 12.49 5.12
CA LEU A 320 1.68 12.28 5.32
C LEU A 320 0.82 13.29 4.56
N ARG A 321 1.42 14.35 4.00
CA ARG A 321 0.74 15.38 3.21
C ARG A 321 0.46 14.96 1.77
N VAL A 322 1.23 14.01 1.23
CA VAL A 322 1.19 13.63 -0.19
C VAL A 322 0.26 12.42 -0.39
N PRO A 323 -0.21 12.14 -1.63
CA PRO A 323 -1.15 11.05 -1.85
C PRO A 323 -0.45 9.71 -1.65
N PHE A 324 -1.20 8.78 -1.08
CA PHE A 324 -0.85 7.38 -0.93
C PHE A 324 -1.93 6.54 -1.60
N GLY A 325 -1.53 5.55 -2.39
CA GLY A 325 -2.45 4.56 -2.97
C GLY A 325 -2.23 4.30 -4.44
N GLY A 326 -2.81 3.19 -4.92
CA GLY A 326 -2.48 2.61 -6.22
C GLY A 326 -3.38 3.03 -7.38
N VAL A 327 -2.93 2.78 -8.59
CA VAL A 327 -3.73 2.77 -9.82
C VAL A 327 -4.02 1.33 -10.27
N LYS A 328 -4.74 1.14 -11.37
CA LYS A 328 -5.10 -0.19 -11.92
C LYS A 328 -5.79 -1.06 -10.85
N HIS A 329 -5.41 -2.34 -10.71
CA HIS A 329 -5.98 -3.23 -9.69
C HIS A 329 -5.40 -3.01 -8.28
N SER A 330 -4.46 -2.06 -8.10
CA SER A 330 -3.89 -1.76 -6.78
C SER A 330 -4.73 -0.82 -5.93
N GLY A 331 -5.77 -0.19 -6.47
CA GLY A 331 -6.66 0.61 -5.64
C GLY A 331 -7.58 1.57 -6.37
N VAL A 332 -8.46 2.18 -5.58
CA VAL A 332 -9.38 3.24 -5.98
C VAL A 332 -9.37 4.30 -4.89
N GLY A 333 -9.20 5.57 -5.28
CA GLY A 333 -9.02 6.67 -4.34
C GLY A 333 -7.58 6.82 -3.89
N ARG A 334 -7.36 7.70 -2.90
CA ARG A 334 -6.05 7.97 -2.29
C ARG A 334 -6.24 8.26 -0.82
N GLU A 335 -5.30 7.79 -0.01
CA GLU A 335 -5.12 8.18 1.38
C GLU A 335 -4.00 9.22 1.51
N GLY A 336 -3.86 9.83 2.69
CA GLY A 336 -2.89 10.90 2.94
C GLY A 336 -3.44 12.30 2.64
N GLY A 337 -2.93 13.28 3.38
CA GLY A 337 -3.19 14.71 3.20
C GLY A 337 -4.64 15.07 2.89
N GLU A 338 -4.81 15.93 1.88
CA GLU A 338 -6.11 16.41 1.41
C GLU A 338 -6.98 15.29 0.79
N TRP A 339 -6.37 14.25 0.23
CA TRP A 339 -7.09 13.12 -0.37
C TRP A 339 -7.91 12.35 0.66
N SER A 340 -7.33 12.07 1.83
CA SER A 340 -8.08 11.48 2.94
C SER A 340 -9.21 12.41 3.42
N LEU A 341 -8.97 13.73 3.48
CA LEU A 341 -10.03 14.66 3.90
C LEU A 341 -11.18 14.68 2.88
N GLY A 342 -10.84 14.69 1.59
CA GLY A 342 -11.81 14.60 0.50
C GLY A 342 -12.61 13.31 0.50
N PHE A 343 -11.99 12.17 0.84
CA PHE A 343 -12.69 10.91 0.98
C PHE A 343 -13.68 10.93 2.17
N PHE A 344 -13.25 11.43 3.32
CA PHE A 344 -14.04 11.45 4.55
C PHE A 344 -14.96 12.67 4.69
N SER A 345 -15.16 13.46 3.64
CA SER A 345 -16.09 14.59 3.64
C SER A 345 -16.87 14.78 2.33
N GLU A 346 -17.99 15.47 2.42
CA GLU A 346 -18.69 16.04 1.27
C GLU A 346 -18.34 17.52 1.15
N ALA A 347 -17.88 17.92 -0.04
CA ALA A 347 -17.63 19.32 -0.35
C ALA A 347 -18.97 20.02 -0.66
N VAL A 348 -19.17 21.18 -0.04
CA VAL A 348 -20.36 22.03 -0.22
C VAL A 348 -19.86 23.40 -0.66
N ASN A 349 -20.30 23.84 -1.83
CA ASN A 349 -20.10 25.22 -2.27
C ASN A 349 -21.23 26.10 -1.73
N ILE A 350 -20.87 27.21 -1.09
CA ILE A 350 -21.79 28.25 -0.64
C ILE A 350 -21.40 29.53 -1.37
N CYS A 351 -22.25 29.99 -2.28
CA CYS A 351 -22.06 31.25 -2.99
C CYS A 351 -22.87 32.35 -2.29
N VAL A 352 -22.22 33.45 -1.92
CA VAL A 352 -22.84 34.63 -1.34
C VAL A 352 -22.69 35.75 -2.35
N ALA A 353 -23.80 36.27 -2.86
CA ALA A 353 -23.78 37.45 -3.73
C ALA A 353 -23.48 38.70 -2.90
N ASP A 354 -22.77 39.66 -3.49
CA ASP A 354 -22.56 40.96 -2.88
C ASP A 354 -23.88 41.74 -2.82
N GLU A 355 -24.07 42.54 -1.76
CA GLU A 355 -25.21 43.45 -1.69
C GLU A 355 -25.04 44.52 -2.77
N THR A 356 -26.03 44.62 -3.66
CA THR A 356 -26.04 45.56 -4.80
C THR A 356 -26.38 46.99 -4.39
#